data_AF-A0A2U1T5Y1-F1
#
_entry.id   AF-A0A2U1T5Y1-F1
#
_cell.length_a   1.000
_cell.length_b   1.000
_cell.length_c   1.000
_cell.angle_alpha   90.00
_cell.angle_beta   90.00
_cell.angle_gamma   90.00
#
_symmetry.space_group_name_H-M   'P 1'
#
loop_
_entity.id
_entity.type
_entity.pdbx_description
1 polymer ?
#
loop_
_entity_poly.entity_id
_entity_poly.type
_entity_poly.pdbx_seq_one_letter_code
_entity_poly.pdbx_strand_id
1 'polypeptide(L)'
;MILENYADFFEDPGEPADDVRIADIERAIGRRLPEDYRALIQETGGGSLKLSRCVMPGLPGAAEGLSTDNIFGNGKIATGANVDLAEFGVFLMEEWEIPEEVLLFADTEDGMHNCFVINYDLAEFPRGAILHLDTDPGGKLTKVADSVADFLNALEPYNDEGDQDYNPSAGQEGVGIKGVWHGVLSETLTRAIAEEGVRKFVCEALIQKEFHR
;
A
#
# COMPACT_ATOMS: atom_id res chain seq x y z
N MET A 1 -4.64 -17.13 -17.63
CA MET A 1 -5.50 -16.08 -18.23
C MET A 1 -4.55 -14.94 -18.56
N ILE A 2 -4.52 -14.44 -19.80
CA ILE A 2 -3.60 -13.35 -20.19
C ILE A 2 -4.28 -12.05 -19.76
N LEU A 3 -3.69 -11.28 -18.86
CA LEU A 3 -4.11 -9.90 -18.61
C LEU A 3 -3.88 -9.10 -19.89
N GLU A 4 -4.91 -8.40 -20.36
CA GLU A 4 -4.84 -7.66 -21.62
C GLU A 4 -3.96 -6.40 -21.51
N ASN A 5 -3.80 -5.84 -20.30
CA ASN A 5 -2.95 -4.68 -19.99
C ASN A 5 -2.87 -4.46 -18.45
N TYR A 6 -1.67 -4.35 -17.87
CA TYR A 6 -1.51 -4.02 -16.45
C TYR A 6 -1.78 -2.53 -16.15
N ALA A 7 -1.61 -1.63 -17.12
CA ALA A 7 -1.86 -0.20 -16.91
C ALA A 7 -3.33 0.11 -16.58
N ASP A 8 -4.25 -0.78 -16.92
CA ASP A 8 -5.68 -0.58 -16.64
C ASP A 8 -6.02 -0.61 -15.13
N PHE A 9 -5.13 -1.15 -14.29
CA PHE A 9 -5.31 -1.22 -12.83
C PHE A 9 -4.85 0.04 -12.09
N PHE A 10 -3.99 0.86 -12.70
CA PHE A 10 -3.32 1.97 -12.03
C PHE A 10 -3.94 3.32 -12.41
N GLU A 11 -4.22 4.16 -11.41
CA GLU A 11 -4.56 5.56 -11.63
C GLU A 11 -3.27 6.33 -11.99
N ASP A 12 -2.23 6.10 -11.18
CA ASP A 12 -0.91 6.71 -11.32
C ASP A 12 0.16 5.59 -11.40
N PRO A 13 0.43 5.06 -12.61
CA PRO A 13 1.51 4.08 -12.79
C PRO A 13 2.88 4.72 -12.57
N GLY A 14 3.86 3.87 -12.24
CA GLY A 14 5.27 4.24 -12.22
C GLY A 14 5.91 4.32 -13.61
N GLU A 15 7.23 4.40 -13.60
CA GLU A 15 8.03 4.31 -14.83
C GLU A 15 8.33 2.84 -15.14
N PRO A 16 8.02 2.35 -16.36
CA PRO A 16 8.36 1.00 -16.79
C PRO A 16 9.84 0.67 -16.57
N ALA A 17 10.13 -0.46 -15.92
CA ALA A 17 11.51 -0.88 -15.69
C ALA A 17 12.07 -1.67 -16.88
N ASP A 18 13.28 -1.33 -17.32
CA ASP A 18 14.01 -2.17 -18.27
C ASP A 18 14.65 -3.40 -17.57
N ASP A 19 15.20 -4.32 -18.35
CA ASP A 19 15.83 -5.54 -17.80
C ASP A 19 17.00 -5.24 -16.86
N VAL A 20 17.70 -4.11 -17.05
CA VAL A 20 18.80 -3.70 -16.18
C VAL A 20 18.25 -3.27 -14.82
N ARG A 21 17.21 -2.44 -14.80
CA ARG A 21 16.56 -2.00 -13.58
C ARG A 21 15.89 -3.17 -12.86
N ILE A 22 15.28 -4.11 -13.57
CA ILE A 22 14.74 -5.34 -12.98
C ILE A 22 15.84 -6.13 -12.28
N ALA A 23 17.00 -6.33 -12.92
CA ALA A 23 18.12 -7.03 -12.30
C ALA A 23 18.63 -6.30 -11.04
N ASP A 24 18.60 -4.97 -11.03
CA ASP A 24 18.94 -4.18 -9.85
C ASP A 24 17.92 -4.34 -8.72
N ILE A 25 16.61 -4.38 -9.03
CA ILE A 25 15.55 -4.66 -8.06
C ILE A 25 15.74 -6.06 -7.48
N GLU A 26 15.87 -7.10 -8.31
CA GLU A 26 16.07 -8.49 -7.89
C GLU A 26 17.32 -8.66 -7.01
N ARG A 27 18.39 -7.92 -7.32
CA ARG A 27 19.62 -7.90 -6.52
C ARG A 27 19.41 -7.26 -5.15
N ALA A 28 18.63 -6.19 -5.07
CA ALA A 28 18.33 -5.51 -3.80
C ALA A 28 17.47 -6.38 -2.88
N ILE A 29 16.43 -7.05 -3.41
CA ILE A 29 15.56 -7.94 -2.64
C ILE A 29 16.17 -9.34 -2.42
N GLY A 30 17.32 -9.64 -3.04
CA GLY A 30 18.05 -10.90 -2.91
C GLY A 30 17.40 -12.11 -3.60
N ARG A 31 16.41 -11.89 -4.48
CA ARG A 31 15.63 -12.96 -5.12
C ARG A 31 15.05 -12.52 -6.47
N ARG A 32 14.73 -13.49 -7.32
CA ARG A 32 14.07 -13.21 -8.63
C ARG A 32 12.59 -12.96 -8.46
N LEU A 33 12.06 -11.99 -9.18
CA LEU A 33 10.62 -11.69 -9.21
C LEU A 33 9.85 -12.84 -9.88
N PRO A 34 8.61 -13.14 -9.46
CA PRO A 34 7.70 -13.96 -10.24
C PRO A 34 7.51 -13.39 -11.66
N GLU A 35 7.28 -14.25 -12.65
CA GLU A 35 7.22 -13.85 -14.06
C GLU A 35 6.13 -12.80 -14.33
N ASP A 36 4.97 -12.94 -13.71
CA ASP A 36 3.85 -12.00 -13.86
C ASP A 36 4.10 -10.67 -13.13
N TYR A 37 4.73 -10.69 -11.96
CA TYR A 37 5.15 -9.47 -11.27
C TYR A 37 6.26 -8.72 -12.01
N ARG A 38 7.22 -9.45 -12.58
CA ARG A 38 8.25 -8.90 -13.45
C ARG A 38 7.59 -8.21 -14.64
N ALA A 39 6.66 -8.87 -15.32
CA ALA A 39 5.93 -8.30 -16.46
C ALA A 39 5.18 -7.01 -16.06
N LEU A 40 4.52 -7.00 -14.90
CA LEU A 40 3.86 -5.82 -14.36
C LEU A 40 4.84 -4.65 -14.18
N ILE A 41 5.98 -4.87 -13.50
CA ILE A 41 6.95 -3.80 -13.26
C ILE A 41 7.59 -3.33 -14.58
N GLN A 42 7.79 -4.23 -15.55
CA GLN A 42 8.30 -3.86 -16.89
C GLN A 42 7.30 -3.09 -17.73
N GLU A 43 6.00 -3.23 -17.47
CA GLU A 43 4.94 -2.57 -18.23
C GLU A 43 4.51 -1.25 -17.59
N THR A 44 4.43 -1.19 -16.25
CA THR A 44 3.85 -0.05 -15.52
C THR A 44 4.76 0.51 -14.43
N GLY A 45 5.80 -0.21 -14.02
CA GLY A 45 6.59 0.19 -12.85
C GLY A 45 5.85 0.09 -11.50
N GLY A 46 4.70 -0.60 -11.44
CA GLY A 46 3.82 -0.58 -10.26
C GLY A 46 3.02 0.73 -10.18
N GLY A 47 2.69 1.17 -8.97
CA GLY A 47 2.05 2.46 -8.72
C GLY A 47 0.76 2.40 -7.92
N SER A 48 0.00 3.50 -7.92
CA SER A 48 -1.26 3.61 -7.17
C SER A 48 -2.43 3.02 -7.94
N LEU A 49 -3.23 2.20 -7.27
CA LEU A 49 -4.40 1.53 -7.84
C LEU A 49 -5.57 2.50 -8.06
N LYS A 50 -6.42 2.19 -9.04
CA LYS A 50 -7.69 2.89 -9.23
C LYS A 50 -8.65 2.54 -8.10
N LEU A 51 -9.47 3.50 -7.67
CA LEU A 51 -10.57 3.25 -6.75
C LEU A 51 -11.58 2.22 -7.26
N SER A 52 -11.67 2.01 -8.58
CA SER A 52 -12.53 0.96 -9.15
C SER A 52 -11.95 -0.45 -9.03
N ARG A 53 -10.70 -0.61 -8.55
CA ARG A 53 -9.94 -1.87 -8.44
C ARG A 53 -8.87 -1.78 -7.35
N CYS A 54 -9.27 -1.59 -6.10
CA CYS A 54 -8.31 -1.47 -4.98
C CYS A 54 -8.69 -2.28 -3.73
N VAL A 55 -9.88 -2.87 -3.66
CA VAL A 55 -10.31 -3.61 -2.47
C VAL A 55 -10.13 -5.11 -2.66
N MET A 56 -9.40 -5.76 -1.76
CA MET A 56 -9.33 -7.22 -1.70
C MET A 56 -10.47 -7.76 -0.80
N PRO A 57 -11.46 -8.48 -1.36
CA PRO A 57 -12.58 -9.00 -0.58
C PRO A 57 -12.23 -10.29 0.19
N GLY A 58 -13.09 -10.67 1.14
CA GLY A 58 -13.09 -12.02 1.70
C GLY A 58 -12.00 -12.30 2.75
N LEU A 59 -11.38 -11.25 3.31
CA LEU A 59 -10.41 -11.38 4.37
C LEU A 59 -11.07 -11.65 5.74
N PRO A 60 -10.51 -12.56 6.57
CA PRO A 60 -11.01 -12.77 7.93
C PRO A 60 -10.96 -11.48 8.75
N GLY A 61 -12.10 -11.08 9.34
CA GLY A 61 -12.18 -9.88 10.17
C GLY A 61 -12.38 -8.56 9.42
N ALA A 62 -12.26 -8.56 8.08
CA ALA A 62 -12.52 -7.40 7.23
C ALA A 62 -13.68 -7.70 6.27
N ALA A 63 -14.91 -7.56 6.77
CA ALA A 63 -16.13 -7.89 6.01
C ALA A 63 -16.29 -7.06 4.72
N GLU A 64 -15.82 -5.81 4.75
CA GLU A 64 -15.82 -4.90 3.60
C GLU A 64 -14.59 -5.09 2.69
N GLY A 65 -13.72 -6.05 3.01
CA GLY A 65 -12.41 -6.21 2.38
C GLY A 65 -11.37 -5.23 2.90
N LEU A 66 -10.20 -5.26 2.28
CA LEU A 66 -9.06 -4.41 2.63
C LEU A 66 -8.59 -3.62 1.41
N SER A 67 -8.54 -2.30 1.56
CA SER A 67 -8.11 -1.38 0.52
C SER A 67 -6.59 -1.38 0.39
N THR A 68 -6.12 -1.49 -0.85
CA THR A 68 -4.72 -1.46 -1.26
C THR A 68 -4.47 -0.16 -2.00
N ASP A 69 -3.51 0.65 -1.54
CA ASP A 69 -3.24 1.93 -2.20
C ASP A 69 -2.23 1.74 -3.35
N ASN A 70 -1.12 1.04 -3.09
CA ASN A 70 0.01 0.94 -3.98
C ASN A 70 0.48 -0.51 -4.20
N ILE A 71 0.86 -0.80 -5.44
CA ILE A 71 1.70 -1.95 -5.77
C ILE A 71 3.14 -1.45 -5.87
N PHE A 72 4.04 -2.04 -5.07
CA PHE A 72 5.46 -1.71 -5.13
C PHE A 72 6.06 -2.11 -6.49
N GLY A 73 7.05 -1.36 -6.95
CA GLY A 73 7.67 -1.51 -8.25
C GLY A 73 8.90 -0.63 -8.41
N ASN A 74 8.84 0.36 -9.30
CA ASN A 74 10.00 1.12 -9.74
C ASN A 74 9.85 2.63 -9.46
N GLY A 75 10.70 3.13 -8.57
CA GLY A 75 10.87 4.55 -8.32
C GLY A 75 9.68 5.23 -7.66
N LYS A 76 9.42 6.46 -8.07
CA LYS A 76 8.32 7.28 -7.58
C LYS A 76 7.31 7.50 -8.70
N ILE A 77 6.04 7.53 -8.34
CA ILE A 77 4.96 7.85 -9.27
C ILE A 77 4.72 9.36 -9.38
N ALA A 78 3.84 9.78 -10.29
CA ALA A 78 3.58 11.19 -10.59
C ALA A 78 3.11 12.02 -9.38
N THR A 79 2.39 11.40 -8.44
CA THR A 79 1.94 12.03 -7.18
C THR A 79 3.07 12.27 -6.19
N GLY A 80 4.25 11.71 -6.44
CA GLY A 80 5.41 11.75 -5.56
C GLY A 80 5.46 10.62 -4.53
N ALA A 81 4.45 9.74 -4.50
CA ALA A 81 4.48 8.55 -3.67
C ALA A 81 5.66 7.64 -4.07
N ASN A 82 6.32 7.07 -3.07
CA ASN A 82 7.48 6.21 -3.28
C ASN A 82 7.01 4.76 -3.32
N VAL A 83 7.11 4.14 -4.49
CA VAL A 83 6.75 2.73 -4.69
C VAL A 83 7.99 1.89 -5.00
N ASP A 84 9.19 2.43 -4.83
CA ASP A 84 10.43 1.75 -5.21
C ASP A 84 10.66 0.50 -4.35
N LEU A 85 10.55 -0.68 -4.96
CA LEU A 85 10.71 -1.95 -4.27
C LEU A 85 12.15 -2.17 -3.78
N ALA A 86 13.15 -1.67 -4.51
CA ALA A 86 14.56 -1.94 -4.24
C ALA A 86 15.11 -1.14 -3.04
N GLU A 87 14.58 0.06 -2.81
CA GLU A 87 15.00 0.92 -1.70
C GLU A 87 13.90 1.00 -0.64
N PHE A 88 12.72 1.50 -1.00
CA PHE A 88 11.66 1.76 -0.04
C PHE A 88 10.95 0.49 0.42
N GLY A 89 10.65 -0.44 -0.49
CA GLY A 89 10.08 -1.74 -0.14
C GLY A 89 11.00 -2.56 0.77
N VAL A 90 12.32 -2.57 0.49
CA VAL A 90 13.31 -3.21 1.38
C VAL A 90 13.34 -2.57 2.76
N PHE A 91 13.38 -1.23 2.82
CA PHE A 91 13.30 -0.50 4.08
C PHE A 91 12.02 -0.86 4.87
N LEU A 92 10.85 -0.87 4.22
CA LEU A 92 9.60 -1.25 4.88
C LEU A 92 9.58 -2.71 5.35
N MET A 93 10.19 -3.64 4.60
CA MET A 93 10.30 -5.02 5.05
C MET A 93 11.13 -5.15 6.32
N GLU A 94 12.22 -4.37 6.46
CA GLU A 94 13.02 -4.33 7.69
C GLU A 94 12.23 -3.67 8.84
N GLU A 95 11.61 -2.52 8.60
CA GLU A 95 10.89 -1.76 9.63
C GLU A 95 9.62 -2.46 10.13
N TRP A 96 8.90 -3.13 9.24
CA TRP A 96 7.67 -3.87 9.59
C TRP A 96 7.96 -5.32 10.00
N GLU A 97 9.24 -5.68 10.13
CA GLU A 97 9.70 -7.02 10.51
C GLU A 97 9.06 -8.12 9.62
N ILE A 98 8.94 -7.85 8.33
CA ILE A 98 8.35 -8.77 7.35
C ILE A 98 9.23 -10.02 7.26
N PRO A 99 8.68 -11.24 7.36
CA PRO A 99 9.46 -12.47 7.33
C PRO A 99 10.28 -12.62 6.04
N GLU A 100 11.52 -13.12 6.15
CA GLU A 100 12.42 -13.32 5.00
C GLU A 100 11.88 -14.34 3.98
N GLU A 101 10.92 -15.18 4.37
CA GLU A 101 10.29 -16.17 3.49
C GLU A 101 9.29 -15.56 2.50
N VAL A 102 8.93 -14.29 2.67
CA VAL A 102 7.99 -13.55 1.83
C VAL A 102 8.60 -12.25 1.31
N LEU A 103 7.92 -11.60 0.38
CA LEU A 103 8.33 -10.32 -0.20
C LEU A 103 7.16 -9.35 -0.14
N LEU A 104 7.36 -8.16 0.41
CA LEU A 104 6.36 -7.09 0.38
C LEU A 104 5.98 -6.76 -1.07
N PHE A 105 4.68 -6.78 -1.36
CA PHE A 105 4.14 -6.61 -2.70
C PHE A 105 3.21 -5.42 -2.81
N ALA A 106 2.31 -5.22 -1.84
CA ALA A 106 1.41 -4.10 -1.81
C ALA A 106 1.13 -3.63 -0.37
N ASP A 107 0.92 -2.32 -0.21
CA ASP A 107 0.53 -1.72 1.05
C ASP A 107 -1.00 -1.72 1.23
N THR A 108 -1.47 -1.27 2.38
CA THR A 108 -2.90 -1.08 2.67
C THR A 108 -3.09 0.21 3.45
N GLU A 109 -4.33 0.70 3.52
CA GLU A 109 -4.65 1.91 4.29
C GLU A 109 -4.24 1.81 5.77
N ASP A 110 -4.17 0.58 6.30
CA ASP A 110 -3.80 0.29 7.69
C ASP A 110 -2.26 0.18 7.88
N GLY A 111 -1.49 0.27 6.80
CA GLY A 111 -0.02 0.33 6.82
C GLY A 111 0.63 -0.94 7.39
N MET A 112 1.52 -0.77 8.37
CA MET A 112 2.36 -1.83 8.96
C MET A 112 1.56 -3.04 9.48
N HIS A 113 0.31 -2.84 9.89
CA HIS A 113 -0.50 -3.89 10.50
C HIS A 113 -1.05 -4.89 9.47
N ASN A 114 -1.23 -4.44 8.23
CA ASN A 114 -1.79 -5.25 7.18
C ASN A 114 -1.08 -4.96 5.85
N CYS A 115 -0.49 -5.99 5.25
CA CYS A 115 0.10 -5.85 3.93
C CYS A 115 -0.11 -7.11 3.09
N PHE A 116 0.10 -6.97 1.78
CA PHE A 116 0.12 -8.11 0.88
C PHE A 116 1.55 -8.47 0.52
N VAL A 117 1.85 -9.76 0.60
CA VAL A 117 3.19 -10.31 0.39
C VAL A 117 3.16 -11.46 -0.60
N ILE A 118 4.22 -11.61 -1.39
CA ILE A 118 4.46 -12.76 -2.27
C ILE A 118 5.19 -13.83 -1.48
N ASN A 119 4.65 -15.05 -1.45
CA ASN A 119 5.30 -16.18 -0.81
C ASN A 119 6.49 -16.70 -1.64
N TYR A 120 7.64 -16.90 -1.00
CA TYR A 120 8.77 -17.61 -1.61
C TYR A 120 8.98 -18.98 -0.97
N ASP A 121 9.04 -19.03 0.35
CA ASP A 121 9.61 -20.16 1.07
C ASP A 121 8.77 -20.64 2.28
N LEU A 122 7.58 -20.05 2.52
CA LEU A 122 6.64 -20.60 3.52
C LEU A 122 6.05 -21.92 2.99
N ALA A 123 6.37 -23.01 3.67
CA ALA A 123 5.99 -24.37 3.26
C ALA A 123 4.47 -24.61 3.23
N GLU A 124 3.69 -23.82 3.96
CA GLU A 124 2.23 -23.94 4.04
C GLU A 124 1.52 -23.40 2.80
N PHE A 125 2.20 -22.56 2.01
CA PHE A 125 1.62 -21.87 0.86
C PHE A 125 2.39 -22.17 -0.43
N PRO A 126 1.75 -22.14 -1.61
CA PRO A 126 2.46 -22.25 -2.89
C PRO A 126 3.43 -21.08 -3.07
N ARG A 127 4.60 -21.35 -3.66
CA ARG A 127 5.53 -20.29 -4.08
C ARG A 127 4.88 -19.41 -5.15
N GLY A 128 5.03 -18.09 -5.02
CA GLY A 128 4.42 -17.09 -5.91
C GLY A 128 3.00 -16.69 -5.55
N ALA A 129 2.35 -17.38 -4.59
CA ALA A 129 1.03 -17.00 -4.11
C ALA A 129 1.08 -15.67 -3.36
N ILE A 130 -0.02 -14.91 -3.44
CA ILE A 130 -0.18 -13.66 -2.69
C ILE A 130 -0.89 -13.97 -1.39
N LEU A 131 -0.30 -13.52 -0.29
CA LEU A 131 -0.81 -13.67 1.07
C LEU A 131 -1.13 -12.29 1.64
N HIS A 132 -2.22 -12.20 2.38
CA HIS A 132 -2.42 -11.14 3.36
C HIS A 132 -1.65 -11.51 4.63
N LEU A 133 -0.79 -10.58 5.07
CA LEU A 133 -0.05 -10.66 6.32
C LEU A 133 -0.66 -9.68 7.31
N ASP A 134 -1.36 -10.24 8.29
CA ASP A 134 -1.83 -9.56 9.50
C ASP A 134 -0.73 -9.68 10.57
N THR A 135 -0.13 -8.55 10.93
CA THR A 135 0.97 -8.49 11.92
C THR A 135 0.46 -8.23 13.35
N ASP A 136 -0.85 -8.10 13.55
CA ASP A 136 -1.42 -7.90 14.89
C ASP A 136 -1.24 -9.14 15.78
N PRO A 137 -1.29 -8.99 17.12
CA PRO A 137 -1.21 -10.12 18.03
C PRO A 137 -2.31 -11.17 17.78
N GLY A 138 -1.91 -12.32 17.25
CA GLY A 138 -2.83 -13.40 16.87
C GLY A 138 -3.33 -13.33 15.43
N GLY A 139 -2.78 -12.41 14.65
CA GLY A 139 -2.96 -12.29 13.21
C GLY A 139 -2.54 -13.55 12.47
N LYS A 140 -3.08 -13.71 11.26
CA LYS A 140 -2.91 -14.92 10.45
C LYS A 140 -2.50 -14.57 9.04
N LEU A 141 -1.58 -15.35 8.50
CA LEU A 141 -1.32 -15.40 7.07
C LEU A 141 -2.51 -16.04 6.35
N THR A 142 -3.09 -15.31 5.41
CA THR A 142 -4.23 -15.78 4.61
C THR A 142 -3.87 -15.70 3.14
N LYS A 143 -3.97 -16.81 2.41
CA LYS A 143 -3.79 -16.79 0.95
C LYS A 143 -4.97 -16.09 0.29
N VAL A 144 -4.68 -15.07 -0.53
CA VAL A 144 -5.69 -14.29 -1.26
C VAL A 144 -5.67 -14.54 -2.77
N ALA A 145 -4.51 -14.90 -3.34
CA ALA A 145 -4.41 -15.20 -4.77
C ALA A 145 -3.31 -16.23 -5.08
N ASP A 146 -3.40 -16.88 -6.23
CA ASP A 146 -2.40 -17.81 -6.72
C ASP A 146 -1.20 -17.12 -7.38
N SER A 147 -1.37 -15.88 -7.86
CA SER A 147 -0.33 -15.08 -8.48
C SER A 147 -0.66 -13.57 -8.44
N VAL A 148 0.26 -12.71 -8.90
CA VAL A 148 0.02 -11.26 -9.01
C VAL A 148 -1.12 -10.96 -9.98
N ALA A 149 -1.14 -11.67 -11.12
CA ALA A 149 -2.21 -11.59 -12.08
C ALA A 149 -3.59 -11.90 -11.47
N ASP A 150 -3.69 -12.98 -10.70
CA ASP A 150 -4.94 -13.37 -10.05
C ASP A 150 -5.35 -12.40 -8.94
N PHE A 151 -4.37 -11.84 -8.20
CA PHE A 151 -4.61 -10.80 -7.21
C PHE A 151 -5.28 -9.57 -7.83
N LEU A 152 -4.68 -9.01 -8.88
CA LEU A 152 -5.22 -7.82 -9.54
C LEU A 152 -6.62 -8.04 -10.10
N ASN A 153 -6.88 -9.22 -10.66
CA ASN A 153 -8.21 -9.56 -11.19
C ASN A 153 -9.27 -9.79 -10.11
N ALA A 154 -8.85 -10.08 -8.87
CA ALA A 154 -9.75 -10.25 -7.74
C ALA A 154 -10.10 -8.93 -7.02
N LEU A 155 -9.42 -7.82 -7.34
CA LEU A 155 -9.69 -6.53 -6.73
C LEU A 155 -11.07 -5.99 -7.15
N GLU A 156 -11.82 -5.53 -6.15
CA GLU A 156 -13.13 -4.93 -6.27
C GLU A 156 -13.06 -3.40 -6.16
N PRO A 157 -14.11 -2.68 -6.61
CA PRO A 157 -14.24 -1.25 -6.38
C PRO A 157 -14.33 -0.91 -4.90
N TYR A 158 -13.74 0.23 -4.53
CA TYR A 158 -14.00 0.87 -3.25
C TYR A 158 -15.46 1.35 -3.19
N ASN A 159 -16.19 0.92 -2.16
CA ASN A 159 -17.58 1.32 -1.94
C ASN A 159 -17.65 2.52 -0.98
N ASP A 160 -18.04 3.68 -1.51
CA ASP A 160 -18.22 4.92 -0.76
C ASP A 160 -19.65 5.06 -0.17
N GLU A 161 -20.38 3.96 0.04
CA GLU A 161 -21.77 4.00 0.55
C GLU A 161 -21.88 4.42 2.04
N GLY A 162 -20.86 5.11 2.56
CA GLY A 162 -20.85 5.77 3.87
C GLY A 162 -21.29 7.24 3.85
N ASP A 163 -21.45 7.86 2.69
CA ASP A 163 -21.92 9.26 2.55
C ASP A 163 -23.46 9.35 2.74
N GLN A 164 -23.92 9.03 3.95
CA GLN A 164 -25.21 9.56 4.41
C GLN A 164 -25.06 11.07 4.62
N ASP A 165 -25.49 11.83 3.61
CA ASP A 165 -25.99 13.21 3.68
C ASP A 165 -25.68 13.92 5.01
N TYR A 166 -24.44 14.41 5.16
CA TYR A 166 -24.04 15.19 6.33
C TYR A 166 -24.87 16.47 6.37
N ASN A 167 -25.93 16.46 7.19
CA ASN A 167 -26.72 17.64 7.50
C ASN A 167 -25.94 18.49 8.53
N PRO A 168 -25.37 19.65 8.16
CA PRO A 168 -24.51 20.45 9.04
C PRO A 168 -25.28 21.13 10.19
N SER A 169 -26.57 20.82 10.40
CA SER A 169 -27.39 21.40 11.45
C SER A 169 -27.33 20.67 12.80
N ALA A 170 -26.58 19.58 12.94
CA ALA A 170 -26.32 18.97 14.24
C ALA A 170 -24.93 19.40 14.74
N GLY A 171 -24.90 20.12 15.86
CA GLY A 171 -23.70 20.74 16.42
C GLY A 171 -22.51 19.79 16.55
N GLN A 172 -21.35 20.29 16.17
CA GLN A 172 -20.07 19.61 16.22
C GLN A 172 -19.65 19.29 17.66
N GLU A 173 -19.50 18.01 17.97
CA GLU A 173 -18.49 17.54 18.92
C GLU A 173 -17.80 16.30 18.33
N GLY A 174 -16.58 16.52 17.82
CA GLY A 174 -15.51 15.54 17.70
C GLY A 174 -15.75 14.30 16.84
N VAL A 175 -15.48 14.38 15.54
CA VAL A 175 -15.03 13.22 14.73
C VAL A 175 -14.04 13.75 13.68
N GLY A 176 -12.84 13.14 13.63
CA GLY A 176 -11.87 13.42 12.59
C GLY A 176 -12.40 12.98 11.22
N ILE A 177 -12.19 13.80 10.20
CA ILE A 177 -12.67 13.54 8.84
C ILE A 177 -11.66 12.59 8.17
N LYS A 178 -12.09 11.36 7.84
CA LYS A 178 -11.34 10.43 6.98
C LYS A 178 -11.34 10.97 5.54
N GLY A 179 -10.19 10.93 4.85
CA GLY A 179 -10.09 11.13 3.39
C GLY A 179 -9.77 12.54 2.87
N VAL A 180 -9.56 13.57 3.71
CA VAL A 180 -9.19 14.91 3.22
C VAL A 180 -7.68 15.06 3.13
N TRP A 181 -7.10 14.73 1.97
CA TRP A 181 -5.66 14.93 1.74
C TRP A 181 -5.32 16.34 1.25
N HIS A 182 -6.25 17.07 0.62
CA HIS A 182 -6.01 18.40 0.03
C HIS A 182 -7.08 19.42 0.47
N GLY A 183 -7.11 19.73 1.77
CA GLY A 183 -7.87 20.85 2.32
C GLY A 183 -6.96 22.05 2.57
N VAL A 184 -7.42 23.26 2.25
CA VAL A 184 -6.70 24.49 2.65
C VAL A 184 -6.79 24.60 4.17
N LEU A 185 -5.64 24.58 4.85
CA LEU A 185 -5.58 24.79 6.30
C LEU A 185 -6.25 26.12 6.64
N SER A 186 -7.02 26.14 7.72
CA SER A 186 -7.62 27.38 8.20
C SER A 186 -6.52 28.42 8.49
N GLU A 187 -6.80 29.71 8.29
CA GLU A 187 -5.84 30.79 8.55
C GLU A 187 -5.23 30.73 9.97
N THR A 188 -6.00 30.20 10.93
CA THR A 188 -5.55 30.03 12.31
C THR A 188 -4.46 28.95 12.42
N LEU A 189 -4.63 27.81 11.73
CA LEU A 189 -3.63 26.74 11.69
C LEU A 189 -2.40 27.14 10.87
N THR A 190 -2.62 27.82 9.75
CA THR A 190 -1.54 28.36 8.90
C THR A 190 -0.66 29.35 9.68
N ARG A 191 -1.26 30.20 10.53
CA ARG A 191 -0.52 31.12 11.39
C ARG A 191 0.24 30.41 12.51
N ALA A 192 -0.33 29.37 13.09
CA ALA A 192 0.32 28.60 14.16
C ALA A 192 1.57 27.83 13.65
N ILE A 193 1.55 27.33 12.42
CA ILE A 193 2.69 26.64 11.80
C ILE A 193 3.80 27.63 11.38
N ALA A 194 3.42 28.87 11.07
CA ALA A 194 4.35 29.91 10.65
C ALA A 194 5.19 30.52 11.79
N GLU A 195 4.87 30.25 13.06
CA GLU A 195 5.70 30.61 14.20
C GLU A 195 6.85 29.58 14.35
N GLU A 196 8.10 30.05 14.28
CA GLU A 196 9.33 29.21 14.18
C GLU A 196 9.51 28.16 15.30
N GLY A 197 8.71 28.21 16.37
CA GLY A 197 8.70 27.20 17.43
C GLY A 197 7.99 25.89 17.09
N VAL A 198 7.13 25.83 16.06
CA VAL A 198 6.28 24.65 15.77
C VAL A 198 6.93 23.67 14.79
N ARG A 199 7.80 24.13 13.87
CA ARG A 199 8.48 23.25 12.90
C ARG A 199 9.34 22.17 13.56
N LYS A 200 9.97 22.48 14.69
CA LYS A 200 10.78 21.51 15.44
C LYS A 200 9.91 20.50 16.20
N PHE A 201 8.75 20.95 16.70
CA PHE A 201 7.81 20.11 17.44
C PHE A 201 7.03 19.15 16.55
N VAL A 202 6.68 19.51 15.31
CA VAL A 202 5.93 18.61 14.40
C VAL A 202 6.80 17.45 13.91
N CYS A 203 8.09 17.69 13.63
CA CYS A 203 9.02 16.62 13.24
C CYS A 203 9.34 15.68 14.42
N GLU A 204 9.51 16.21 15.65
CA GLU A 204 9.76 15.36 16.83
C GLU A 204 8.50 14.64 17.33
N ALA A 205 7.30 15.22 17.19
CA ALA A 205 6.05 14.60 17.64
C ALA A 205 5.52 13.50 16.70
N LEU A 206 5.79 13.57 15.39
CA LEU A 206 5.50 12.48 14.46
C LEU A 206 6.39 11.26 14.70
N ILE A 207 7.62 11.47 15.19
CA ILE A 207 8.55 10.39 15.52
C ILE A 207 8.30 9.79 16.91
N GLN A 208 7.77 10.56 17.88
CA GLN A 208 7.58 10.07 19.26
C GLN A 208 6.19 9.53 19.61
N LYS A 209 5.15 9.75 18.80
CA LYS A 209 3.83 9.14 19.07
C LYS A 209 3.74 7.65 18.70
N GLU A 210 4.65 7.15 17.88
CA GLU A 210 4.84 5.73 17.55
C GLU A 210 5.42 4.91 18.71
N PHE A 211 5.88 5.53 19.81
CA PHE A 211 6.62 4.81 20.85
C PHE A 211 5.84 4.45 22.12
N HIS A 212 4.68 5.03 22.42
CA HIS A 212 3.94 4.70 23.66
C HIS A 212 2.41 4.81 23.45
N ARG A 213 1.80 3.77 22.87
CA ARG A 213 0.66 3.07 23.49
C ARG A 213 0.24 1.82 22.74
#